data_AF-A0AAX2ERG7-F1
#
_entry.id   AF-A0AAX2ERG7-F1
#
_cell.length_a   1.000
_cell.length_b   1.000
_cell.length_c   1.000
_cell.angle_alpha   90.00
_cell.angle_beta   90.00
_cell.angle_gamma   90.00
#
_symmetry.space_group_name_H-M   'P 1'
#
loop_
_entity.id
_entity.type
_entity.pdbx_description
1 polymer ?
#
loop_
_entity_poly.entity_id
_entity_poly.type
_entity_poly.pdbx_seq_one_letter_code
_entity_poly.pdbx_strand_id
1 'polypeptide(L)'
;MKLWLPGLALLAVCGSVQAENYRIVQSPSQKLDVWIDNIADNTPKSWCSKTLPLRIVASGDKKPAVLNNFLPRLGALLENQCGTLTQVHWKLTDPQGATLAEGTADKAKEWAPVVTSTGATAAASTSTSAALTPPTERAEDLSPAANRTPWQEFTLQDGCHLRTFWQGDASAPALFIPAKEDGKCEKGGWLNGRSEVTQISNGSEKKITMTFVHGFPVSGLSDSVDADRLLITTVNNERMVVSEGSLAQSWMILPYVNSLNGWQANGTVAVEISRDVASDATRLQARLDEVRKAWTPWFEPGTHLNILLIDSLHPQLRDPAVGTYKTLN
;
A
#
# COMPACT_ATOMS: atom_id res chain seq x y z
N MET A 1 14.53 65.89 -13.13
CA MET A 1 14.70 65.11 -11.88
C MET A 1 15.14 63.70 -12.29
N LYS A 2 16.08 63.12 -11.53
CA LYS A 2 16.95 61.99 -11.89
C LYS A 2 16.20 60.65 -12.08
N LEU A 3 16.60 59.91 -13.12
CA LEU A 3 16.34 58.48 -13.31
C LEU A 3 17.10 57.65 -12.26
N TRP A 4 16.55 56.51 -11.83
CA TRP A 4 17.36 55.30 -11.61
C TRP A 4 16.56 53.99 -11.72
N LEU A 5 17.28 52.98 -12.22
CA LEU A 5 16.85 51.69 -12.73
C LEU A 5 16.54 50.63 -11.64
N PRO A 6 15.84 49.54 -12.00
CA PRO A 6 15.32 48.51 -11.10
C PRO A 6 16.40 47.55 -10.56
N GLY A 7 16.24 47.16 -9.29
CA GLY A 7 17.04 46.10 -8.67
C GLY A 7 16.56 44.71 -9.10
N LEU A 8 17.42 44.01 -9.85
CA LEU A 8 17.36 42.58 -10.10
C LEU A 8 17.49 41.82 -8.76
N ALA A 9 16.40 41.23 -8.28
CA ALA A 9 16.44 40.21 -7.25
C ALA A 9 16.83 38.87 -7.90
N LEU A 10 17.99 38.34 -7.49
CA LEU A 10 18.45 37.00 -7.83
C LEU A 10 17.45 35.95 -7.33
N LEU A 11 16.88 35.19 -8.27
CA LEU A 11 16.12 33.96 -8.02
C LEU A 11 17.04 32.89 -7.41
N ALA A 12 16.94 32.69 -6.09
CA ALA A 12 17.46 31.48 -5.45
C ALA A 12 16.42 30.36 -5.64
N VAL A 13 16.58 29.57 -6.70
CA VAL A 13 15.82 28.33 -6.90
C VAL A 13 16.34 27.30 -5.89
N CYS A 14 15.65 27.17 -4.75
CA CYS A 14 15.81 25.97 -3.91
C CYS A 14 14.97 24.87 -4.56
N GLY A 15 15.64 23.93 -5.23
CA GLY A 15 14.99 22.78 -5.84
C GLY A 15 14.22 21.99 -4.79
N SER A 16 12.93 21.78 -5.04
CA SER A 16 12.14 20.80 -4.33
C SER A 16 12.69 19.42 -4.66
N VAL A 17 13.30 18.79 -3.67
CA VAL A 17 13.74 17.40 -3.74
C VAL A 17 12.48 16.52 -3.78
N GLN A 18 12.06 16.17 -5.00
CA GLN A 18 11.03 15.16 -5.23
C GLN A 18 11.61 13.80 -4.85
N ALA A 19 10.80 12.92 -4.26
CA ALA A 19 11.21 11.54 -4.07
C ALA A 19 11.41 10.89 -5.44
N GLU A 20 12.66 10.59 -5.80
CA GLU A 20 13.01 10.04 -7.10
C GLU A 20 13.15 8.52 -7.03
N ASN A 21 12.82 7.84 -8.13
CA ASN A 21 13.18 6.43 -8.31
C ASN A 21 14.61 6.38 -8.83
N TYR A 22 15.54 5.97 -7.98
CA TYR A 22 16.95 5.94 -8.32
C TYR A 22 17.36 4.58 -8.86
N ARG A 23 17.77 4.53 -10.13
CA ARG A 23 18.37 3.33 -10.72
C ARG A 23 19.80 3.17 -10.25
N ILE A 24 20.01 2.30 -9.27
CA ILE A 24 21.33 2.10 -8.64
C ILE A 24 22.24 1.19 -9.48
N VAL A 25 21.67 0.20 -10.18
CA VAL A 25 22.46 -0.74 -11.00
C VAL A 25 21.70 -1.09 -12.28
N GLN A 26 22.43 -1.20 -13.37
CA GLN A 26 21.96 -1.78 -14.62
C GLN A 26 22.89 -2.91 -15.04
N SER A 27 22.32 -4.05 -15.45
CA SER A 27 23.04 -5.20 -15.99
C SER A 27 22.59 -5.45 -17.43
N PRO A 28 23.30 -4.90 -18.44
CA PRO A 28 22.94 -5.10 -19.83
C PRO A 28 22.97 -6.56 -20.27
N SER A 29 23.94 -7.34 -19.78
CA SER A 29 24.11 -8.76 -20.13
C SER A 29 23.00 -9.66 -19.60
N GLN A 30 22.44 -9.33 -18.43
CA GLN A 30 21.32 -10.07 -17.82
C GLN A 30 19.96 -9.39 -18.08
N LYS A 31 19.97 -8.20 -18.71
CA LYS A 31 18.80 -7.35 -18.97
C LYS A 31 18.00 -7.04 -17.69
N LEU A 32 18.71 -6.68 -16.62
CA LEU A 32 18.13 -6.30 -15.32
C LEU A 32 18.41 -4.84 -15.01
N ASP A 33 17.40 -4.10 -14.57
CA ASP A 33 17.55 -2.77 -13.99
C ASP A 33 17.13 -2.79 -12.52
N VAL A 34 17.95 -2.26 -11.61
CA VAL A 34 17.69 -2.24 -10.16
C VAL A 34 17.39 -0.82 -9.72
N TRP A 35 16.28 -0.65 -9.02
CA TRP A 35 15.77 0.62 -8.55
C TRP A 35 15.61 0.61 -7.03
N ILE A 36 15.91 1.77 -6.43
CA ILE A 36 15.49 2.11 -5.08
C ILE A 36 14.42 3.19 -5.24
N ASP A 37 13.22 2.89 -4.76
CA ASP A 37 12.07 3.77 -4.92
C ASP A 37 11.94 4.70 -3.71
N ASN A 38 11.36 5.88 -3.94
CA ASN A 38 10.99 6.85 -2.90
C ASN A 38 12.17 7.36 -2.03
N ILE A 39 13.31 7.67 -2.64
CA ILE A 39 14.47 8.22 -1.90
C ILE A 39 14.55 9.74 -2.07
N ALA A 40 15.04 10.41 -1.03
CA ALA A 40 15.21 11.85 -1.05
C ALA A 40 16.19 12.27 -2.16
N ASP A 41 17.38 11.66 -2.22
CA ASP A 41 18.34 11.91 -3.29
C ASP A 41 19.12 10.65 -3.65
N ASN A 42 19.96 10.73 -4.68
CA ASN A 42 20.76 9.60 -5.18
C ASN A 42 22.02 9.30 -4.34
N THR A 43 22.18 9.91 -3.17
CA THR A 43 23.36 9.65 -2.32
C THR A 43 23.14 8.43 -1.43
N PRO A 44 24.20 7.69 -1.07
CA PRO A 44 24.10 6.57 -0.14
C PRO A 44 23.39 6.91 1.17
N LYS A 45 23.53 8.14 1.67
CA LYS A 45 22.88 8.58 2.91
C LYS A 45 21.35 8.52 2.85
N SER A 46 20.76 8.70 1.68
CA SER A 46 19.31 8.76 1.48
C SER A 46 18.62 7.39 1.41
N TRP A 47 19.39 6.32 1.25
CA TRP A 47 18.85 4.95 1.17
C TRP A 47 19.56 3.95 2.08
N CYS A 48 20.76 4.27 2.58
CA CYS A 48 21.55 3.38 3.41
C CYS A 48 20.88 3.13 4.76
N SER A 49 20.43 1.91 4.96
CA SER A 49 19.82 1.44 6.19
C SER A 49 20.10 -0.06 6.36
N LYS A 50 19.70 -0.63 7.51
CA LYS A 50 19.87 -2.07 7.78
C LYS A 50 19.14 -2.96 6.78
N THR A 51 18.02 -2.47 6.25
CA THR A 51 17.10 -3.20 5.40
C THR A 51 16.69 -2.34 4.21
N LEU A 52 17.07 -2.75 3.00
CA LEU A 52 16.84 -1.96 1.79
C LEU A 52 15.80 -2.63 0.86
N PRO A 53 14.66 -1.98 0.57
CA PRO A 53 13.76 -2.44 -0.48
C PRO A 53 14.34 -2.11 -1.87
N LEU A 54 14.32 -3.10 -2.75
CA LEU A 54 14.77 -3.01 -4.14
C LEU A 54 13.67 -3.49 -5.10
N ARG A 55 13.52 -2.78 -6.20
CA ARG A 55 12.74 -3.23 -7.35
C ARG A 55 13.68 -3.59 -8.50
N ILE A 56 13.61 -4.83 -8.94
CA ILE A 56 14.44 -5.38 -10.02
C ILE A 56 13.54 -5.59 -11.23
N VAL A 57 13.80 -4.88 -12.32
CA VAL A 57 13.01 -4.97 -13.56
C VAL A 57 13.73 -5.88 -14.55
N ALA A 58 13.10 -7.00 -14.92
CA ALA A 58 13.62 -7.97 -15.86
C ALA A 58 13.07 -7.76 -17.27
N SER A 59 13.90 -7.20 -18.15
CA SER A 59 13.62 -7.04 -19.58
C SER A 59 14.07 -8.26 -20.41
N GLY A 60 14.69 -9.26 -19.76
CA GLY A 60 15.21 -10.50 -20.37
C GLY A 60 14.57 -11.76 -19.80
N ASP A 61 15.38 -12.61 -19.17
CA ASP A 61 14.87 -13.80 -18.48
C ASP A 61 14.03 -13.38 -17.27
N LYS A 62 12.76 -13.78 -17.26
CA LYS A 62 11.77 -13.43 -16.24
C LYS A 62 11.78 -14.42 -15.06
N LYS A 63 12.59 -15.48 -15.10
CA LYS A 63 12.67 -16.47 -14.04
C LYS A 63 13.48 -15.95 -12.85
N PRO A 64 13.02 -16.15 -11.60
CA PRO A 64 13.76 -15.72 -10.41
C PRO A 64 15.17 -16.32 -10.30
N ALA A 65 15.40 -17.47 -10.94
CA ALA A 65 16.71 -18.13 -10.99
C ALA A 65 17.82 -17.24 -11.58
N VAL A 66 17.49 -16.23 -12.39
CA VAL A 66 18.46 -15.23 -12.88
C VAL A 66 19.13 -14.48 -11.72
N LEU A 67 18.43 -14.35 -10.58
CA LEU A 67 18.92 -13.64 -9.41
C LEU A 67 20.00 -14.42 -8.63
N ASN A 68 20.09 -15.74 -8.79
CA ASN A 68 21.02 -16.59 -8.04
C ASN A 68 22.49 -16.16 -8.20
N ASN A 69 22.85 -15.70 -9.40
CA ASN A 69 24.20 -15.23 -9.70
C ASN A 69 24.32 -13.70 -9.69
N PHE A 70 23.20 -12.99 -9.61
CA PHE A 70 23.14 -11.54 -9.65
C PHE A 70 23.12 -10.92 -8.26
N LEU A 71 22.23 -11.39 -7.37
CA LEU A 71 22.04 -10.82 -6.04
C LEU A 71 23.27 -10.93 -5.13
N PRO A 72 24.08 -12.01 -5.17
CA PRO A 72 25.35 -12.05 -4.44
C PRO A 72 26.30 -10.90 -4.79
N ARG A 73 26.39 -10.56 -6.08
CA ARG A 73 27.26 -9.49 -6.58
C ARG A 73 26.68 -8.11 -6.30
N LEU A 74 25.36 -7.97 -6.45
CA LEU A 74 24.66 -6.74 -6.12
C LEU A 74 24.76 -6.44 -4.63
N GLY A 75 24.50 -7.43 -3.76
CA GLY A 75 24.57 -7.29 -2.32
C GLY A 75 25.96 -6.87 -1.84
N ALA A 76 27.02 -7.50 -2.35
CA ALA A 76 28.39 -7.09 -2.06
C ALA A 76 28.70 -5.66 -2.53
N LEU A 77 28.18 -5.23 -3.68
CA LEU A 77 28.33 -3.85 -4.17
C LEU A 77 27.60 -2.83 -3.28
N LEU A 78 26.38 -3.16 -2.84
CA LEU A 78 25.57 -2.30 -1.97
C LEU A 78 26.17 -2.21 -0.56
N GLU A 79 26.68 -3.33 -0.03
CA GLU A 79 27.39 -3.40 1.24
C GLU A 79 28.60 -2.47 1.27
N ASN A 80 29.40 -2.45 0.20
CA ASN A 80 30.56 -1.57 0.09
C ASN A 80 30.18 -0.07 0.10
N GLN A 81 28.96 0.26 -0.33
CA GLN A 81 28.44 1.63 -0.33
C GLN A 81 27.66 1.96 0.94
N CYS A 82 27.14 0.95 1.65
CA CYS A 82 26.36 1.07 2.86
C CYS A 82 26.76 -0.03 3.87
N GLY A 83 27.75 0.28 4.71
CA GLY A 83 28.29 -0.69 5.68
C GLY A 83 27.30 -1.16 6.75
N THR A 84 26.17 -0.47 6.92
CA THR A 84 25.09 -0.86 7.85
C THR A 84 24.08 -1.81 7.25
N LEU A 85 24.11 -2.05 5.92
CA LEU A 85 23.18 -2.91 5.22
C LEU A 85 23.38 -4.37 5.64
N THR A 86 22.28 -5.00 6.07
CA THR A 86 22.28 -6.39 6.52
C THR A 86 21.31 -7.27 5.74
N GLN A 87 20.29 -6.67 5.13
CA GLN A 87 19.25 -7.38 4.39
C GLN A 87 18.74 -6.52 3.23
N VAL A 88 18.43 -7.19 2.12
CA VAL A 88 17.71 -6.61 0.99
C VAL A 88 16.36 -7.32 0.88
N HIS A 89 15.28 -6.55 0.77
CA HIS A 89 14.01 -7.07 0.24
C HIS A 89 13.96 -6.75 -1.24
N TRP A 90 13.84 -7.76 -2.08
CA TRP A 90 13.82 -7.57 -3.52
C TRP A 90 12.45 -7.96 -4.08
N LYS A 91 12.01 -7.19 -5.08
CA LYS A 91 10.83 -7.46 -5.88
C LYS A 91 11.22 -7.49 -7.35
N LEU A 92 11.13 -8.66 -7.97
CA LEU A 92 11.34 -8.85 -9.39
C LEU A 92 10.05 -8.53 -10.15
N THR A 93 10.11 -7.59 -11.09
CA THR A 93 9.00 -7.22 -11.97
C THR A 93 9.39 -7.32 -13.42
N ASP A 94 8.43 -7.42 -14.33
CA ASP A 94 8.69 -7.17 -15.75
C ASP A 94 8.61 -5.66 -16.08
N PRO A 95 8.92 -5.23 -17.32
CA PRO A 95 8.89 -3.83 -17.71
C PRO A 95 7.49 -3.20 -17.66
N GLN A 96 6.45 -4.03 -17.62
CA GLN A 96 5.04 -3.61 -17.48
C GLN A 96 4.65 -3.44 -16.00
N GLY A 97 5.56 -3.71 -15.07
CA GLY A 97 5.33 -3.61 -13.62
C GLY A 97 4.69 -4.85 -13.01
N ALA A 98 4.47 -5.93 -13.78
CA ALA A 98 3.92 -7.16 -13.25
C ALA A 98 4.95 -7.86 -12.35
N THR A 99 4.53 -8.28 -11.16
CA THR A 99 5.44 -8.93 -10.20
C THR A 99 5.68 -10.37 -10.62
N LEU A 100 6.96 -10.71 -10.83
CA LEU A 100 7.44 -12.03 -11.23
C LEU A 100 7.90 -12.86 -10.03
N ALA A 101 8.44 -12.23 -9.00
CA ALA A 101 8.77 -12.83 -7.70
C ALA A 101 9.16 -11.76 -6.70
N GLU A 102 9.18 -12.12 -5.42
CA GLU A 102 9.74 -11.30 -4.34
C GLU A 102 10.41 -12.19 -3.30
N GLY A 103 11.30 -11.58 -2.53
CA GLY A 103 12.10 -12.30 -1.58
C GLY A 103 13.06 -11.43 -0.80
N THR A 104 13.97 -12.11 -0.11
CA THR A 104 15.03 -11.47 0.66
C THR A 104 16.41 -11.95 0.24
N ALA A 105 17.44 -11.18 0.58
CA ALA A 105 18.84 -11.58 0.49
C ALA A 105 19.56 -11.01 1.71
N ASP A 106 20.15 -11.89 2.52
CA ASP A 106 20.77 -11.53 3.79
C ASP A 106 22.30 -11.52 3.67
N LYS A 107 22.96 -10.54 4.29
CA LYS A 107 24.43 -10.50 4.39
C LYS A 107 25.01 -11.77 5.00
N ALA A 108 24.37 -12.27 6.06
CA ALA A 108 24.77 -13.49 6.77
C ALA A 108 24.68 -14.76 5.91
N LYS A 109 23.95 -14.71 4.80
CA LYS A 109 23.81 -15.80 3.82
C LYS A 109 24.45 -15.41 2.48
N GLU A 110 25.48 -14.57 2.52
CA GLU A 110 26.24 -14.12 1.33
C GLU A 110 25.35 -13.51 0.24
N TRP A 111 24.27 -12.85 0.65
CA TRP A 111 23.29 -12.22 -0.23
C TRP A 111 22.63 -13.20 -1.22
N ALA A 112 22.59 -14.49 -0.88
CA ALA A 112 21.87 -15.49 -1.66
C ALA A 112 20.36 -15.17 -1.66
N PRO A 113 19.70 -15.19 -2.84
CA PRO A 113 18.27 -14.91 -2.91
C PRO A 113 17.45 -16.02 -2.26
N VAL A 114 16.54 -15.62 -1.38
CA VAL A 114 15.48 -16.47 -0.84
C VAL A 114 14.17 -15.95 -1.38
N VAL A 115 13.54 -16.74 -2.25
CA VAL A 115 12.22 -16.42 -2.81
C VAL A 115 11.18 -16.65 -1.73
N THR A 116 10.45 -15.61 -1.32
CA THR A 116 9.34 -15.72 -0.36
C THR A 116 7.99 -15.79 -1.06
N SER A 117 7.92 -15.36 -2.32
CA SER A 117 6.75 -15.53 -3.19
C SER A 117 7.18 -15.51 -4.66
N THR A 118 6.59 -16.39 -5.48
CA THR A 118 6.81 -16.41 -6.93
C THR A 118 5.55 -15.92 -7.63
N GLY A 119 5.66 -14.88 -8.43
CA GLY A 119 4.59 -14.41 -9.30
C GLY A 119 4.41 -15.37 -10.47
N ALA A 120 3.28 -16.07 -10.51
CA ALA A 120 2.98 -17.01 -11.57
C ALA A 120 2.88 -16.28 -12.92
N THR A 121 3.87 -16.49 -13.81
CA THR A 121 3.73 -16.16 -15.23
C THR A 121 2.94 -17.29 -15.89
N ALA A 122 1.75 -16.95 -16.39
CA ALA A 122 0.91 -17.83 -17.19
C ALA A 122 1.64 -18.23 -18.48
N ALA A 123 1.93 -19.52 -18.63
CA ALA A 123 2.12 -20.18 -19.91
C ALA A 123 1.20 -21.41 -19.93
N ALA A 124 0.31 -21.46 -20.91
CA ALA A 124 -0.67 -22.52 -21.07
C ALA A 124 0.01 -23.88 -21.32
N SER A 125 -0.32 -24.89 -20.52
CA SER A 125 -0.98 -26.15 -20.96
C SER A 125 -0.92 -27.25 -19.90
N THR A 126 -2.04 -27.99 -19.84
CA THR A 126 -2.28 -29.31 -19.21
C THR A 126 -2.30 -29.40 -17.68
N SER A 127 -3.53 -29.27 -17.18
CA SER A 127 -4.14 -29.99 -16.05
C SER A 127 -3.24 -30.97 -15.28
N THR A 128 -2.88 -30.59 -14.07
CA THR A 128 -3.00 -31.45 -12.89
C THR A 128 -3.43 -30.55 -11.74
N SER A 129 -4.59 -30.82 -11.14
CA SER A 129 -5.08 -30.11 -9.97
C SER A 129 -4.08 -30.34 -8.83
N ALA A 130 -3.17 -29.39 -8.62
CA ALA A 130 -2.39 -29.35 -7.40
C ALA A 130 -3.37 -28.96 -6.30
N ALA A 131 -3.73 -29.94 -5.47
CA ALA A 131 -4.54 -29.71 -4.29
C ALA A 131 -3.91 -28.55 -3.50
N LEU A 132 -4.69 -27.47 -3.33
CA LEU A 132 -4.34 -26.34 -2.48
C LEU A 132 -4.26 -26.90 -1.05
N THR A 133 -3.08 -27.36 -0.63
CA THR A 133 -2.87 -27.88 0.71
C THR A 133 -3.02 -26.75 1.74
N PRO A 134 -3.73 -26.97 2.84
CA PRO A 134 -3.90 -25.95 3.88
C PRO A 134 -2.55 -25.56 4.50
N PRO A 135 -2.41 -24.33 5.02
CA PRO A 135 -1.21 -23.92 5.72
C PRO A 135 -1.05 -24.79 6.96
N THR A 136 0.17 -25.29 7.21
CA THR A 136 0.48 -26.02 8.45
C THR A 136 0.79 -25.08 9.62
N GLU A 137 1.07 -23.81 9.31
CA GLU A 137 1.42 -22.76 10.28
C GLU A 137 0.18 -21.96 10.70
N ARG A 138 0.11 -21.55 11.96
CA ARG A 138 -1.03 -20.77 12.47
C ARG A 138 -0.90 -19.32 12.01
N ALA A 139 -2.05 -18.66 11.81
CA ALA A 139 -2.11 -17.27 11.38
C ALA A 139 -1.31 -16.32 12.29
N GLU A 140 -1.30 -16.57 13.61
CA GLU A 140 -0.58 -15.78 14.61
C GLU A 140 0.95 -15.91 14.50
N ASP A 141 1.44 -17.01 13.94
CA ASP A 141 2.87 -17.21 13.71
C ASP A 141 3.34 -16.42 12.47
N LEU A 142 2.41 -16.07 11.56
CA LEU A 142 2.66 -15.36 10.30
C LEU A 142 2.40 -13.85 10.36
N SER A 143 1.52 -13.40 11.27
CA SER A 143 1.29 -11.98 11.53
C SER A 143 1.19 -11.71 13.03
N PRO A 144 1.89 -10.70 13.55
CA PRO A 144 1.72 -10.28 14.94
C PRO A 144 0.30 -9.74 15.18
N ALA A 145 -0.07 -9.62 16.45
CA ALA A 145 -1.30 -8.97 16.86
C ALA A 145 -1.37 -7.53 16.36
N ALA A 146 -2.57 -7.09 16.00
CA ALA A 146 -2.83 -5.73 15.57
C ALA A 146 -2.59 -4.75 16.71
N ASN A 147 -2.09 -3.56 16.38
CA ASN A 147 -1.93 -2.49 17.34
C ASN A 147 -3.30 -2.10 17.94
N ARG A 148 -3.36 -1.94 19.26
CA ARG A 148 -4.57 -1.61 20.04
C ARG A 148 -4.54 -0.21 20.64
N THR A 149 -3.62 0.63 20.19
CA THR A 149 -3.57 2.04 20.59
C THR A 149 -4.93 2.66 20.25
N PRO A 150 -5.61 3.32 21.21
CA PRO A 150 -6.87 3.98 20.92
C PRO A 150 -6.64 5.14 19.96
N TRP A 151 -7.60 5.35 19.05
CA TRP A 151 -7.60 6.55 18.21
C TRP A 151 -7.80 7.80 19.06
N GLN A 152 -7.38 8.94 18.53
CA GLN A 152 -7.69 10.24 19.09
C GLN A 152 -9.04 10.70 18.55
N GLU A 153 -9.78 11.42 19.38
CA GLU A 153 -11.04 12.07 19.03
C GLU A 153 -10.87 13.59 19.09
N PHE A 154 -11.39 14.27 18.08
CA PHE A 154 -11.34 15.72 17.96
C PHE A 154 -12.75 16.26 17.71
N THR A 155 -13.10 17.35 18.39
CA THR A 155 -14.36 18.05 18.14
C THR A 155 -14.08 19.30 17.30
N LEU A 156 -14.73 19.39 16.14
CA LEU A 156 -14.65 20.54 15.25
C LEU A 156 -15.52 21.70 15.75
N GLN A 157 -15.32 22.89 15.18
CA GLN A 157 -16.05 24.10 15.58
C GLN A 157 -17.57 24.01 15.34
N ASP A 158 -17.99 23.22 14.36
CA ASP A 158 -19.40 22.94 14.06
C ASP A 158 -20.01 21.86 14.97
N GLY A 159 -19.23 21.32 15.91
CA GLY A 159 -19.66 20.29 16.85
C GLY A 159 -19.51 18.86 16.34
N CYS A 160 -19.05 18.64 15.10
CA CYS A 160 -18.81 17.29 14.60
C CYS A 160 -17.53 16.67 15.19
N HIS A 161 -17.56 15.36 15.40
CA HIS A 161 -16.45 14.56 15.90
C HIS A 161 -15.68 13.90 14.76
N LEU A 162 -14.36 14.01 14.82
CA LEU A 162 -13.38 13.32 13.99
C LEU A 162 -12.65 12.30 14.85
N ARG A 163 -12.39 11.12 14.31
CA ARG A 163 -11.48 10.15 14.94
C ARG A 163 -10.41 9.71 13.97
N THR A 164 -9.16 9.79 14.40
CA THR A 164 -8.03 9.30 13.64
C THR A 164 -6.83 9.06 14.55
N PHE A 165 -5.74 8.56 13.97
CA PHE A 165 -4.44 8.62 14.59
C PHE A 165 -3.74 9.88 14.08
N TRP A 166 -3.12 10.64 14.97
CA TRP A 166 -2.33 11.80 14.58
C TRP A 166 -0.91 11.55 15.07
N GLN A 167 -0.03 11.18 14.15
CA GLN A 167 1.35 10.87 14.47
C GLN A 167 2.23 12.04 14.03
N GLY A 168 2.68 12.86 15.00
CA GLY A 168 3.70 13.86 14.78
C GLY A 168 3.78 14.92 15.87
N ASP A 169 4.83 15.73 15.82
CA ASP A 169 5.04 16.90 16.68
C ASP A 169 4.48 18.16 16.00
N ALA A 170 4.91 19.36 16.40
CA ALA A 170 4.46 20.62 15.82
C ALA A 170 4.70 20.75 14.30
N SER A 171 5.47 19.84 13.68
CA SER A 171 5.69 19.76 12.23
C SER A 171 4.71 18.83 11.49
N ALA A 172 3.82 18.14 12.19
CA ALA A 172 2.81 17.29 11.58
C ALA A 172 1.86 18.12 10.68
N PRO A 173 1.50 17.63 9.49
CA PRO A 173 0.59 18.36 8.61
C PRO A 173 -0.76 18.63 9.29
N ALA A 174 -1.15 19.90 9.38
CA ALA A 174 -2.46 20.30 9.88
C ALA A 174 -3.54 19.92 8.87
N LEU A 175 -4.69 19.44 9.33
CA LEU A 175 -5.87 19.19 8.50
C LEU A 175 -6.94 20.22 8.83
N PHE A 176 -7.35 20.96 7.81
CA PHE A 176 -8.48 21.86 7.86
C PHE A 176 -9.66 21.21 7.13
N ILE A 177 -10.69 20.88 7.91
CA ILE A 177 -11.93 20.29 7.42
C ILE A 177 -12.96 21.42 7.38
N PRO A 178 -13.49 21.80 6.20
CA PRO A 178 -14.49 22.85 6.12
C PRO A 178 -15.78 22.41 6.83
N ALA A 179 -16.46 23.37 7.45
CA ALA A 179 -17.80 23.14 7.98
C ALA A 179 -18.73 22.74 6.83
N LYS A 180 -19.54 21.70 7.06
CA LYS A 180 -20.50 21.23 6.06
C LYS A 180 -21.66 22.21 5.91
N GLU A 181 -22.01 22.59 4.68
CA GLU A 181 -23.13 23.52 4.39
C GLU A 181 -24.47 23.00 4.90
N ASP A 182 -24.62 21.68 4.99
CA ASP A 182 -25.80 20.97 5.50
C ASP A 182 -25.77 20.69 7.01
N GLY A 183 -24.67 21.03 7.71
CA GLY A 183 -24.59 21.12 9.17
C GLY A 183 -24.92 19.84 9.95
N LYS A 184 -24.91 18.67 9.31
CA LYS A 184 -25.35 17.41 9.92
C LYS A 184 -24.22 16.39 9.89
N CYS A 185 -23.51 16.29 11.02
CA CYS A 185 -22.81 15.07 11.40
C CYS A 185 -23.83 13.91 11.46
N GLU A 186 -23.38 12.67 11.31
CA GLU A 186 -24.27 11.51 11.44
C GLU A 186 -24.83 11.39 12.88
N LYS A 187 -25.74 10.43 13.08
CA LYS A 187 -26.24 10.09 14.42
C LYS A 187 -25.08 9.73 15.34
N GLY A 188 -24.91 10.48 16.43
CA GLY A 188 -23.76 10.34 17.34
C GLY A 188 -22.69 11.41 17.16
N GLY A 189 -22.91 12.38 16.26
CA GLY A 189 -22.06 13.56 16.11
C GLY A 189 -20.82 13.34 15.25
N TRP A 190 -20.62 12.17 14.64
CA TRP A 190 -19.43 11.90 13.84
C TRP A 190 -19.49 12.54 12.45
N LEU A 191 -18.34 13.00 11.96
CA LEU A 191 -18.20 13.42 10.58
C LEU A 191 -18.54 12.25 9.65
N ASN A 192 -19.33 12.52 8.63
CA ASN A 192 -19.72 11.50 7.67
C ASN A 192 -19.74 12.06 6.26
N GLY A 193 -19.40 11.24 5.27
CA GLY A 193 -19.53 11.54 3.86
C GLY A 193 -18.33 12.28 3.27
N ARG A 194 -18.41 12.60 1.98
CA ARG A 194 -17.32 13.20 1.20
C ARG A 194 -17.12 14.68 1.57
N SER A 195 -15.87 15.12 1.59
CA SER A 195 -15.44 16.51 1.80
C SER A 195 -14.07 16.77 1.16
N GLU A 196 -13.81 18.01 0.78
CA GLU A 196 -12.47 18.46 0.41
C GLU A 196 -11.76 19.01 1.66
N VAL A 197 -10.66 18.38 2.05
CA VAL A 197 -9.86 18.76 3.22
C VAL A 197 -8.61 19.47 2.75
N THR A 198 -8.25 20.57 3.39
CA THR A 198 -6.98 21.26 3.14
C THR A 198 -5.94 20.79 4.13
N GLN A 199 -4.88 20.17 3.64
CA GLN A 199 -3.72 19.82 4.44
C GLN A 199 -2.66 20.92 4.33
N ILE A 200 -2.15 21.40 5.45
CA ILE A 200 -1.11 22.42 5.52
C ILE A 200 0.15 21.79 6.12
N SER A 201 1.25 21.79 5.35
CA SER A 201 2.56 21.35 5.83
C SER A 201 3.63 22.33 5.38
N ASN A 202 4.43 22.83 6.32
CA ASN A 202 5.51 23.80 6.06
C ASN A 202 5.05 25.02 5.22
N GLY A 203 3.83 25.51 5.48
CA GLY A 203 3.23 26.65 4.75
C GLY A 203 2.71 26.33 3.34
N SER A 204 2.83 25.08 2.89
CA SER A 204 2.25 24.61 1.62
C SER A 204 0.89 23.97 1.86
N GLU A 205 -0.10 24.39 1.08
CA GLU A 205 -1.46 23.83 1.13
C GLU A 205 -1.66 22.77 0.05
N LYS A 206 -2.26 21.65 0.44
CA LYS A 206 -2.67 20.58 -0.45
C LYS A 206 -4.13 20.25 -0.19
N LYS A 207 -4.97 20.36 -1.22
CA LYS A 207 -6.36 19.89 -1.16
C LYS A 207 -6.41 18.38 -1.38
N ILE A 208 -7.14 17.68 -0.53
CA ILE A 208 -7.28 16.23 -0.54
C ILE A 208 -8.76 15.91 -0.37
N THR A 209 -9.31 15.14 -1.30
CA THR A 209 -10.67 14.63 -1.15
C THR A 209 -10.66 13.46 -0.17
N MET A 210 -11.51 13.54 0.85
CA MET A 210 -11.68 12.48 1.83
C MET A 210 -13.17 12.18 2.01
N THR A 211 -13.46 10.93 2.32
CA THR A 211 -14.78 10.45 2.74
C THR A 211 -14.67 10.04 4.19
N PHE A 212 -15.47 10.66 5.06
CA PHE A 212 -15.51 10.30 6.47
C PHE A 212 -16.47 9.12 6.65
N VAL A 213 -15.95 7.99 7.13
CA VAL A 213 -16.74 6.79 7.43
C VAL A 213 -16.87 6.71 8.95
N HIS A 214 -18.04 7.07 9.47
CA HIS A 214 -18.27 7.19 10.91
C HIS A 214 -17.18 7.98 11.64
N GLY A 215 -16.78 9.13 11.12
CA GLY A 215 -15.76 9.99 11.70
C GLY A 215 -14.32 9.60 11.38
N PHE A 216 -14.06 8.48 10.69
CA PHE A 216 -12.72 8.13 10.23
C PHE A 216 -12.44 8.67 8.82
N PRO A 217 -11.35 9.43 8.60
CA PRO A 217 -11.01 9.94 7.28
C PRO A 217 -10.48 8.83 6.37
N VAL A 218 -11.14 8.63 5.23
CA VAL A 218 -10.74 7.66 4.20
C VAL A 218 -10.54 8.37 2.86
N SER A 219 -9.41 8.13 2.21
CA SER A 219 -9.13 8.62 0.85
C SER A 219 -9.34 7.51 -0.20
N GLY A 220 -9.54 7.88 -1.47
CA GLY A 220 -9.63 6.94 -2.60
C GLY A 220 -10.99 6.24 -2.76
N LEU A 221 -12.00 6.62 -1.98
CA LEU A 221 -13.38 6.17 -2.19
C LEU A 221 -14.05 6.96 -3.31
N SER A 222 -14.82 6.27 -4.15
CA SER A 222 -15.61 6.87 -5.22
C SER A 222 -16.67 7.83 -4.68
N ASP A 223 -17.10 8.81 -5.49
CA ASP A 223 -18.23 9.70 -5.19
C ASP A 223 -19.59 9.06 -5.51
N SER A 224 -19.58 7.95 -6.26
CA SER A 224 -20.78 7.23 -6.68
C SER A 224 -21.34 6.26 -5.65
N VAL A 225 -20.69 6.12 -4.49
CA VAL A 225 -21.07 5.18 -3.44
C VAL A 225 -21.48 5.87 -2.15
N ASP A 226 -22.40 5.23 -1.45
CA ASP A 226 -22.85 5.67 -0.13
C ASP A 226 -21.98 5.04 0.96
N ALA A 227 -21.11 5.85 1.56
CA ALA A 227 -20.17 5.43 2.59
C ALA A 227 -20.86 4.85 3.85
N ASP A 228 -22.12 5.19 4.10
CA ASP A 228 -22.90 4.68 5.24
C ASP A 228 -23.18 3.18 5.15
N ARG A 229 -23.02 2.58 3.96
CA ARG A 229 -23.16 1.13 3.77
C ARG A 229 -21.91 0.34 4.18
N LEU A 230 -20.78 1.01 4.46
CA LEU A 230 -19.57 0.35 4.94
C LEU A 230 -19.69 0.05 6.43
N LEU A 231 -19.55 -1.23 6.78
CA LEU A 231 -19.51 -1.67 8.16
C LEU A 231 -18.05 -1.89 8.58
N ILE A 232 -17.59 -1.15 9.58
CA ILE A 232 -16.23 -1.29 10.11
C ILE A 232 -16.14 -2.57 10.92
N THR A 233 -15.34 -3.53 10.45
CA THR A 233 -15.03 -4.78 11.16
C THR A 233 -13.92 -4.58 12.20
N THR A 234 -12.86 -3.84 11.84
CA THR A 234 -11.77 -3.45 12.75
C THR A 234 -11.10 -2.19 12.23
N VAL A 235 -10.49 -1.40 13.12
CA VAL A 235 -9.78 -0.17 12.78
C VAL A 235 -8.69 0.11 13.80
N ASN A 236 -7.49 0.43 13.31
CA ASN A 236 -6.35 0.86 14.12
C ASN A 236 -5.36 1.69 13.27
N ASN A 237 -4.23 2.08 13.84
CA ASN A 237 -3.19 2.88 13.17
C ASN A 237 -2.35 2.11 12.13
N GLU A 238 -2.75 0.90 11.77
CA GLU A 238 -2.08 0.09 10.75
C GLU A 238 -3.01 -0.11 9.54
N ARG A 239 -4.31 -0.34 9.81
CA ARG A 239 -5.34 -0.61 8.79
C ARG A 239 -6.76 -0.49 9.34
N MET A 240 -7.70 -0.28 8.43
CA MET A 240 -9.13 -0.42 8.63
C MET A 240 -9.62 -1.57 7.74
N VAL A 241 -10.54 -2.37 8.27
CA VAL A 241 -11.19 -3.45 7.52
C VAL A 241 -12.68 -3.18 7.53
N VAL A 242 -13.27 -3.10 6.35
CA VAL A 242 -14.70 -2.83 6.18
C VAL A 242 -15.36 -3.91 5.32
N SER A 243 -16.60 -4.24 5.64
CA SER A 243 -17.46 -5.07 4.80
C SER A 243 -18.54 -4.20 4.16
N GLU A 244 -18.95 -4.58 2.94
CA GLU A 244 -20.15 -4.04 2.32
C GLU A 244 -21.31 -4.97 2.70
N GLY A 245 -22.34 -4.43 3.36
CA GLY A 245 -23.38 -5.23 4.03
C GLY A 245 -24.17 -6.19 3.13
N SER A 246 -24.06 -6.10 1.79
CA SER A 246 -24.73 -6.99 0.85
C SER A 246 -23.88 -8.18 0.38
N LEU A 247 -22.57 -8.17 0.62
CA LEU A 247 -21.67 -9.23 0.17
C LEU A 247 -20.95 -9.92 1.34
N ALA A 248 -21.50 -11.06 1.76
CA ALA A 248 -20.89 -11.90 2.78
C ALA A 248 -19.51 -12.43 2.35
N GLN A 249 -18.63 -12.62 3.34
CA GLN A 249 -17.30 -13.23 3.14
C GLN A 249 -16.39 -12.45 2.18
N SER A 250 -16.51 -11.11 2.18
CA SER A 250 -15.57 -10.23 1.50
C SER A 250 -15.40 -8.91 2.26
N TRP A 251 -14.18 -8.37 2.23
CA TRP A 251 -13.82 -7.17 2.98
C TRP A 251 -12.83 -6.32 2.21
N MET A 252 -12.99 -5.00 2.24
CA MET A 252 -11.96 -4.07 1.80
C MET A 252 -10.97 -3.84 2.95
N ILE A 253 -9.67 -3.87 2.63
CA ILE A 253 -8.58 -3.60 3.57
C ILE A 253 -7.95 -2.27 3.19
N LEU A 254 -8.04 -1.30 4.08
CA LEU A 254 -7.54 0.05 3.87
C LEU A 254 -6.29 0.25 4.75
N PRO A 255 -5.07 0.35 4.19
CA PRO A 255 -3.89 0.69 5.00
C PRO A 255 -4.04 2.10 5.60
N TYR A 256 -3.50 2.27 6.80
CA TYR A 256 -3.34 3.60 7.38
C TYR A 256 -2.15 4.31 6.73
N VAL A 257 -2.33 5.58 6.37
CA VAL A 257 -1.33 6.41 5.68
C VAL A 257 -1.04 7.63 6.55
N ASN A 258 0.15 7.65 7.17
CA ASN A 258 0.58 8.72 8.07
C ASN A 258 0.49 10.11 7.43
N SER A 259 0.88 10.24 6.16
CA SER A 259 0.84 11.52 5.45
C SER A 259 -0.58 12.03 5.20
N LEU A 260 -1.61 11.21 5.38
CA LEU A 260 -3.01 11.60 5.29
C LEU A 260 -3.68 11.75 6.65
N ASN A 261 -3.01 11.34 7.74
CA ASN A 261 -3.64 11.09 9.04
C ASN A 261 -4.96 10.32 8.88
N GLY A 262 -4.97 9.27 8.07
CA GLY A 262 -6.19 8.55 7.68
C GLY A 262 -5.91 7.27 6.91
N TRP A 263 -6.97 6.62 6.44
CA TRP A 263 -6.88 5.36 5.70
C TRP A 263 -7.04 5.60 4.20
N GLN A 264 -6.55 4.65 3.39
CA GLN A 264 -6.61 4.75 1.94
C GLN A 264 -7.24 3.51 1.31
N ALA A 265 -8.25 3.73 0.47
CA ALA A 265 -8.81 2.72 -0.40
C ALA A 265 -7.89 2.58 -1.62
N ASN A 266 -7.15 1.48 -1.69
CA ASN A 266 -6.14 1.23 -2.73
C ASN A 266 -6.49 0.04 -3.65
N GLY A 267 -7.71 -0.48 -3.55
CA GLY A 267 -8.17 -1.64 -4.33
C GLY A 267 -7.97 -3.01 -3.65
N THR A 268 -7.41 -3.08 -2.43
CA THR A 268 -7.20 -4.37 -1.75
C THR A 268 -8.51 -4.92 -1.16
N VAL A 269 -8.90 -6.11 -1.60
CA VAL A 269 -10.12 -6.79 -1.16
C VAL A 269 -9.80 -8.23 -0.77
N ALA A 270 -10.11 -8.62 0.46
CA ALA A 270 -10.05 -10.01 0.90
C ALA A 270 -11.38 -10.73 0.60
N VAL A 271 -11.29 -11.96 0.09
CA VAL A 271 -12.43 -12.82 -0.19
C VAL A 271 -12.19 -14.15 0.51
N GLU A 272 -13.03 -14.46 1.47
CA GLU A 272 -13.04 -15.77 2.08
C GLU A 272 -13.76 -16.75 1.16
N ILE A 273 -13.04 -17.78 0.75
CA ILE A 273 -13.52 -18.83 -0.14
C ILE A 273 -12.72 -20.10 0.15
N SER A 274 -13.39 -21.25 0.18
CA SER A 274 -12.66 -22.50 0.40
C SER A 274 -11.79 -22.84 -0.79
N ARG A 275 -10.65 -23.49 -0.51
CA ARG A 275 -9.71 -23.99 -1.52
C ARG A 275 -10.36 -24.94 -2.52
N ASP A 276 -11.31 -25.78 -2.07
CA ASP A 276 -12.07 -26.66 -2.95
C ASP A 276 -12.87 -25.86 -3.99
N VAL A 277 -13.58 -24.81 -3.55
CA VAL A 277 -14.32 -23.93 -4.46
C VAL A 277 -13.37 -23.15 -5.36
N ALA A 278 -12.24 -22.68 -4.83
CA ALA A 278 -11.22 -21.97 -5.61
C ALA A 278 -10.49 -22.86 -6.64
N SER A 279 -10.56 -24.19 -6.51
CA SER A 279 -10.02 -25.13 -7.48
C SER A 279 -10.94 -25.35 -8.69
N ASP A 280 -12.23 -25.05 -8.56
CA ASP A 280 -13.21 -25.04 -9.65
C ASP A 280 -13.17 -23.68 -10.35
N ALA A 281 -12.65 -23.64 -11.58
CA ALA A 281 -12.48 -22.41 -12.34
C ALA A 281 -13.80 -21.66 -12.58
N THR A 282 -14.91 -22.38 -12.81
CA THR A 282 -16.21 -21.77 -13.10
C THR A 282 -16.79 -21.15 -11.84
N ARG A 283 -16.73 -21.87 -10.72
CA ARG A 283 -17.22 -21.36 -9.43
C ARG A 283 -16.38 -20.20 -8.92
N LEU A 284 -15.06 -20.31 -9.06
CA LEU A 284 -14.14 -19.22 -8.72
C LEU A 284 -14.44 -17.98 -9.56
N GLN A 285 -14.60 -18.13 -10.88
CA GLN A 285 -14.90 -17.00 -11.76
C GLN A 285 -16.23 -16.32 -11.37
N ALA A 286 -17.29 -17.09 -11.14
CA ALA A 286 -18.58 -16.55 -10.71
C ALA A 286 -18.46 -15.75 -9.39
N ARG A 287 -17.74 -16.30 -8.40
CA ARG A 287 -17.48 -15.61 -7.14
C ARG A 287 -16.69 -14.32 -7.32
N LEU A 288 -15.67 -14.33 -8.18
CA LEU A 288 -14.86 -13.15 -8.46
C LEU A 288 -15.66 -12.08 -9.20
N ASP A 289 -16.58 -12.46 -10.09
CA ASP A 289 -17.42 -11.50 -10.80
C ASP A 289 -18.42 -10.82 -9.86
N GLU A 290 -18.99 -11.55 -8.89
CA GLU A 290 -19.80 -10.97 -7.81
C GLU A 290 -18.98 -9.98 -6.96
N VAL A 291 -17.77 -10.38 -6.53
CA VAL A 291 -16.87 -9.53 -5.73
C VAL A 291 -16.48 -8.28 -6.52
N ARG A 292 -16.06 -8.42 -7.78
CA ARG A 292 -15.69 -7.27 -8.62
C ARG A 292 -16.88 -6.35 -8.82
N LYS A 293 -18.07 -6.89 -9.10
CA LYS A 293 -19.30 -6.09 -9.26
C LYS A 293 -19.64 -5.31 -7.99
N ALA A 294 -19.48 -5.92 -6.82
CA ALA A 294 -19.76 -5.27 -5.55
C ALA A 294 -18.72 -4.21 -5.18
N TRP A 295 -17.43 -4.50 -5.35
CA TRP A 295 -16.34 -3.68 -4.81
C TRP A 295 -15.78 -2.64 -5.80
N THR A 296 -15.79 -2.89 -7.11
CA THR A 296 -15.26 -1.94 -8.11
C THR A 296 -15.86 -0.54 -7.98
N PRO A 297 -17.19 -0.36 -7.80
CA PRO A 297 -17.79 0.97 -7.67
C PRO A 297 -17.28 1.78 -6.48
N TRP A 298 -16.72 1.14 -5.45
CA TRP A 298 -16.25 1.80 -4.24
C TRP A 298 -14.94 2.56 -4.40
N PHE A 299 -14.16 2.24 -5.43
CA PHE A 299 -12.87 2.85 -5.67
C PHE A 299 -12.93 3.89 -6.77
N GLU A 300 -12.03 4.87 -6.72
CA GLU A 300 -11.90 5.85 -7.80
C GLU A 300 -11.63 5.18 -9.16
N PRO A 301 -12.12 5.77 -10.27
CA PRO A 301 -11.91 5.22 -11.60
C PRO A 301 -10.43 4.96 -11.90
N GLY A 302 -10.12 3.77 -12.42
CA GLY A 302 -8.75 3.36 -12.71
C GLY A 302 -8.02 2.66 -11.55
N THR A 303 -8.65 2.54 -10.38
CA THR A 303 -8.11 1.71 -9.29
C THR A 303 -8.17 0.23 -9.67
N HIS A 304 -7.03 -0.45 -9.62
CA HIS A 304 -6.96 -1.89 -9.85
C HIS A 304 -7.36 -2.65 -8.58
N LEU A 305 -8.22 -3.65 -8.72
CA LEU A 305 -8.58 -4.52 -7.61
C LEU A 305 -7.51 -5.57 -7.38
N ASN A 306 -6.97 -5.60 -6.15
CA ASN A 306 -6.07 -6.63 -5.67
C ASN A 306 -6.86 -7.57 -4.75
N ILE A 307 -7.35 -8.68 -5.30
CA ILE A 307 -8.20 -9.65 -4.61
C ILE A 307 -7.34 -10.72 -3.94
N LEU A 308 -7.46 -10.84 -2.62
CA LEU A 308 -6.79 -11.83 -1.78
C LEU A 308 -7.76 -12.96 -1.44
N LEU A 309 -7.47 -14.19 -1.89
CA LEU A 309 -8.25 -15.37 -1.48
C LEU A 309 -7.67 -15.94 -0.19
N ILE A 310 -8.52 -16.00 0.83
CA ILE A 310 -8.17 -16.42 2.18
C ILE A 310 -9.09 -17.55 2.66
N ASP A 311 -8.58 -18.39 3.55
CA ASP A 311 -9.39 -19.41 4.22
C ASP A 311 -10.29 -18.79 5.32
N SER A 312 -9.81 -17.73 5.99
CA SER A 312 -10.56 -16.96 6.98
C SER A 312 -9.97 -15.58 7.20
N LEU A 313 -10.80 -14.60 7.54
CA LEU A 313 -10.33 -13.27 7.97
C LEU A 313 -9.87 -13.30 9.44
N HIS A 314 -8.76 -12.63 9.75
CA HIS A 314 -8.21 -12.48 11.10
C HIS A 314 -8.16 -11.02 11.58
N PRO A 315 -9.31 -10.38 11.93
CA PRO A 315 -9.36 -8.94 12.27
C PRO A 315 -8.48 -8.48 13.43
N GLN A 316 -8.01 -9.43 14.26
CA GLN A 316 -7.19 -9.17 15.44
C GLN A 316 -5.69 -9.12 15.13
N LEU A 317 -5.28 -9.48 13.91
CA LEU A 317 -3.88 -9.51 13.47
C LEU A 317 -3.55 -8.27 12.64
N ARG A 318 -2.27 -7.88 12.64
CA ARG A 318 -1.79 -6.72 11.88
C ARG A 318 -2.10 -6.89 10.39
N ASP A 319 -1.79 -8.05 9.82
CA ASP A 319 -2.31 -8.48 8.53
C ASP A 319 -3.57 -9.33 8.73
N PRO A 320 -4.78 -8.80 8.47
CA PRO A 320 -6.02 -9.53 8.65
C PRO A 320 -6.27 -10.58 7.55
N ALA A 321 -5.55 -10.51 6.43
CA ALA A 321 -5.62 -11.47 5.32
C ALA A 321 -4.42 -12.43 5.32
N VAL A 322 -3.73 -12.54 6.46
CA VAL A 322 -2.66 -13.52 6.64
C VAL A 322 -3.17 -14.92 6.30
N GLY A 323 -2.35 -15.71 5.60
CA GLY A 323 -2.79 -16.99 5.04
C GLY A 323 -3.45 -16.88 3.67
N THR A 324 -3.39 -15.69 3.02
CA THR A 324 -3.72 -15.55 1.59
C THR A 324 -2.97 -16.61 0.78
N TYR A 325 -3.71 -17.47 0.12
CA TYR A 325 -3.15 -18.57 -0.68
C TYR A 325 -3.18 -18.30 -2.18
N LYS A 326 -3.90 -17.26 -2.59
CA LYS A 326 -3.93 -16.80 -3.98
C LYS A 326 -4.25 -15.32 -4.04
N THR A 327 -3.49 -14.59 -4.86
CA THR A 327 -3.73 -13.18 -5.17
C THR A 327 -4.13 -13.04 -6.64
N LEU A 328 -5.12 -12.19 -6.91
CA LEU A 328 -5.69 -11.96 -8.23
C LEU A 328 -5.79 -10.46 -8.47
N ASN A 329 -5.26 -10.00 -9.60
CA ASN A 329 -5.29 -8.59 -10.02
C ASN A 329 -6.30 -8.37 -11.16
#